data_AF-A0A8S3AYX9-F1
#
_entry.id   AF-A0A8S3AYX9-F1
#
_cell.length_a   1.000
_cell.length_b   1.000
_cell.length_c   1.000
_cell.angle_alpha   90.00
_cell.angle_beta   90.00
_cell.angle_gamma   90.00
#
_symmetry.space_group_name_H-M   'P 1'
#
loop_
_entity.id
_entity.type
_entity.pdbx_description
1 polymer ?
#
loop_
_entity_poly.entity_id
_entity_poly.type
_entity_poly.pdbx_seq_one_letter_code
_entity_poly.pdbx_strand_id
1 'polypeptide(L)' 'KLLGAVTSGAYQFSKACCTGKGFIAMGGLIILSEQQKQKNIKKQSLQVLIRTIKSQYYRSASLEF' A
#
# COMPACT_ATOMS: atom_id res chain seq x y z
N LYS A 1 2.16 1.45 -11.59
CA LYS A 1 1.92 0.05 -12.03
C LYS A 1 1.20 -0.69 -10.90
N LEU A 2 0.38 -1.70 -11.21
CA LEU A 2 -0.23 -2.55 -10.17
C LEU A 2 0.88 -3.37 -9.51
N LEU A 3 1.00 -3.30 -8.18
CA LEU A 3 2.05 -3.99 -7.41
C LEU A 3 1.54 -5.28 -6.75
N GLY A 4 0.24 -5.39 -6.52
CA GLY A 4 -0.36 -6.47 -5.74
C GLY A 4 -1.88 -6.37 -5.66
N ALA A 5 -2.48 -7.28 -4.91
CA ALA A 5 -3.92 -7.34 -4.71
C ALA A 5 -4.26 -7.55 -3.22
N VAL A 6 -5.27 -6.82 -2.73
CA VAL A 6 -5.84 -6.98 -1.40
C VAL A 6 -6.89 -8.07 -1.47
N THR A 7 -6.77 -9.11 -0.64
CA THR A 7 -7.70 -10.26 -0.59
C THR A 7 -8.73 -10.11 0.53
N SER A 8 -8.36 -9.45 1.62
CA SER A 8 -9.26 -9.15 2.74
C SER A 8 -9.05 -7.71 3.17
N GLY A 9 -10.14 -6.94 3.21
CA GLY A 9 -10.12 -5.54 3.65
C GLY A 9 -11.30 -5.28 4.56
N ALA A 10 -11.03 -4.74 5.75
CA ALA A 10 -12.06 -4.43 6.73
C ALA A 10 -11.69 -3.16 7.51
N TYR A 11 -12.69 -2.52 8.09
CA TYR A 11 -12.44 -1.48 9.08
C TYR A 11 -12.01 -2.14 10.39
N GLN A 12 -10.82 -1.79 10.88
CA GLN A 12 -10.28 -2.33 12.11
C GLN A 12 -10.50 -1.33 13.25
N PHE A 13 -11.45 -1.65 14.13
CA PHE A 13 -11.82 -0.80 15.25
C PHE A 13 -10.64 -0.47 16.17
N SER A 14 -9.73 -1.41 16.42
CA SER A 14 -8.57 -1.20 17.29
C SER A 14 -7.59 -0.14 16.78
N LYS A 15 -7.55 0.12 15.47
CA LYS A 15 -6.70 1.15 14.85
C LYS A 15 -7.52 2.37 14.37
N ALA A 16 -8.84 2.34 14.55
CA ALA A 16 -9.78 3.31 13.98
C ALA A 16 -9.53 3.61 12.49
N CYS A 17 -9.16 2.59 11.72
CA CYS A 17 -8.75 2.75 10.32
C CYS A 17 -9.04 1.49 9.49
N CYS A 18 -9.18 1.66 8.18
CA CYS A 18 -9.30 0.55 7.25
C CYS A 18 -7.96 -0.17 7.12
N THR A 19 -7.95 -1.49 7.34
CA THR A 19 -6.79 -2.33 7.11
C THR A 19 -7.07 -3.35 6.02
N GLY A 20 -6.04 -3.68 5.25
CA GLY A 20 -6.11 -4.63 4.16
C GLY A 20 -4.95 -5.60 4.23
N LYS A 21 -5.24 -6.88 3.99
CA LYS A 21 -4.24 -7.95 3.84
C LYS A 21 -4.29 -8.48 2.42
N GLY A 22 -3.14 -8.85 1.88
CA GLY A 22 -3.03 -9.28 0.50
C GLY A 22 -1.61 -9.66 0.12
N PHE A 23 -1.38 -9.78 -1.18
CA PHE A 23 -0.11 -10.19 -1.76
C PHE A 23 0.47 -9.07 -2.61
N ILE A 24 1.80 -8.91 -2.56
CA ILE A 24 2.55 -7.94 -3.35
C ILE A 24 3.69 -8.65 -4.09
N ALA A 25 3.94 -8.25 -5.34
CA ALA A 25 5.05 -8.76 -6.12
C ALA A 25 6.37 -8.13 -5.63
N MET A 26 7.31 -8.97 -5.18
CA MET A 26 8.59 -8.53 -4.61
C MET A 26 9.39 -7.62 -5.55
N GLY A 27 9.45 -7.92 -6.85
CA GLY A 27 10.15 -7.06 -7.82
C GLY A 27 9.55 -5.65 -7.90
N GLY A 28 8.23 -5.53 -7.83
CA GLY A 28 7.55 -4.24 -7.80
C GLY A 28 7.80 -3.46 -6.50
N LEU A 29 7.89 -4.17 -5.38
CA LEU A 29 8.22 -3.60 -4.07
C LEU A 29 9.64 -3.02 -4.04
N ILE A 30 10.63 -3.75 -4.56
CA ILE A 30 12.03 -3.30 -4.59
C ILE A 30 12.14 -1.99 -5.37
N ILE A 31 11.55 -1.94 -6.57
CA ILE A 31 11.54 -0.74 -7.42
C ILE A 31 10.85 0.43 -6.70
N LEU A 32 9.72 0.20 -6.03
CA LEU A 32 9.03 1.24 -5.28
C LEU A 32 9.90 1.79 -4.14
N SER A 33 10.58 0.90 -3.41
CA SER A 33 11.47 1.27 -2.31
C SER A 33 12.63 2.15 -2.78
N GLU A 34 13.27 1.77 -3.89
CA GLU A 34 14.35 2.57 -4.50
C GLU A 34 13.86 3.94 -4.96
N GLN A 35 12.69 4.01 -5.60
CA GLN A 35 12.09 5.27 -6.04
C GLN A 35 11.78 6.22 -4.86
N GLN A 36 11.30 5.69 -3.74
CA GLN A 36 11.00 6.51 -2.55
C GLN A 36 12.26 7.01 -1.86
N LYS A 37 13.33 6.18 -1.83
CA LYS A 37 14.66 6.60 -1.35
C LYS A 37 15.22 7.74 -2.19
N GLN A 38 15.15 7.65 -3.51
CA GLN A 38 15.64 8.71 -4.43
C GLN A 38 14.89 10.04 -4.26
N LYS A 39 13.59 9.98 -3.93
CA LYS A 39 12.78 11.18 -3.65
C LYS A 39 12.98 11.77 -2.25
N ASN A 40 13.95 11.26 -1.48
CA ASN A 40 14.27 11.70 -0.13
C ASN A 40 13.09 11.60 0.85
N ILE A 41 12.13 10.73 0.57
CA ILE A 41 10.99 10.46 1.44
C ILE A 41 11.49 9.51 2.53
N LYS A 42 12.09 10.07 3.59
CA LYS A 42 12.45 9.34 4.82
C LYS A 42 11.18 9.06 5.62
N LYS A 43 10.33 8.15 5.16
CA LYS A 43 9.20 7.63 5.96
C LYS A 43 9.55 6.24 6.48
N GLN A 44 9.23 6.00 7.75
CA GLN A 44 9.42 4.70 8.41
C GLN A 44 8.61 3.58 7.75
N SER A 45 7.57 3.93 6.98
CA SER A 45 6.75 2.99 6.21
C SER A 45 6.65 3.39 4.74
N LEU A 46 6.65 2.37 3.88
CA LEU A 46 6.47 2.55 2.43
C LEU A 46 5.04 2.98 2.14
N GLN A 47 4.89 4.10 1.43
CA GLN A 47 3.56 4.60 1.05
C GLN A 47 3.13 4.01 -0.28
N VAL A 48 1.90 3.51 -0.35
CA VAL A 48 1.29 2.94 -1.56
C VAL A 48 -0.07 3.56 -1.82
N LEU A 49 -0.54 3.45 -3.06
CA LEU A 49 -1.90 3.81 -3.43
C LEU A 49 -2.73 2.54 -3.60
N ILE A 50 -3.91 2.51 -2.95
CA ILE A 50 -4.87 1.41 -3.03
C ILE A 50 -6.14 1.93 -3.74
N ARG A 51 -6.73 1.08 -4.59
CA ARG A 51 -8.00 1.35 -5.25
C ARG A 51 -8.89 0.11 -5.13
N THR A 52 -10.18 0.31 -4.88
CA THR A 52 -11.17 -0.78 -4.93
C THR A 52 -11.69 -0.96 -6.35
N ILE A 53 -12.20 -2.14 -6.69
CA ILE A 53 -12.75 -2.42 -8.03
C ILE A 53 -13.95 -1.51 -8.35
N LYS A 54 -14.70 -1.11 -7.32
CA LYS A 54 -15.90 -0.27 -7.44
C LYS A 54 -15.63 1.25 -7.46
N SER A 55 -14.40 1.68 -7.16
CA SER A 55 -14.05 3.11 -7.05
C SER A 55 -12.96 3.47 -8.04
N GLN A 56 -13.11 4.61 -8.71
CA GLN A 56 -12.04 5.16 -9.56
C GLN A 56 -10.95 5.88 -8.76
N TYR A 57 -11.27 6.27 -7.52
CA TYR A 57 -10.36 7.03 -6.66
C TYR A 57 -9.33 6.13 -5.98
N TYR A 58 -8.07 6.56 -6.04
CA TYR A 58 -6.96 5.99 -5.30
C TYR A 58 -6.87 6.63 -3.91
N ARG A 59 -6.54 5.82 -2.91
CA ARG A 59 -6.33 6.26 -1.52
C ARG A 59 -4.92 5.92 -1.08
N SER A 60 -4.29 6.83 -0.33
CA SER A 60 -2.98 6.57 0.26
C SER A 60 -3.10 5.55 1.39
N ALA A 61 -2.15 4.63 1.46
CA ALA A 61 -2.02 3.65 2.53
C ALA A 61 -0.55 3.46 2.91
N SER A 62 -0.35 3.04 4.15
CA SER A 62 0.95 2.61 4.68
C SER A 62 1.07 1.10 4.49
N LEU A 63 2.18 0.64 3.93
CA LEU A 63 2.48 -0.79 3.79
C LEU A 63 3.24 -1.28 5.03
N GLU A 64 2.73 -2.34 5.64
CA GLU A 64 3.35 -3.09 6.76
C GLU A 64 3.49 -4.56 6.31
N PHE A 65 4.61 -5.21 6.66
CA PHE A 65 4.89 -6.62 6.38
C PHE A 65 4.57 -7.50 7.58
#